data_AF-A0A6G4WW07-F1
#
_entry.id   AF-A0A6G4WW07-F1
#
_cell.length_a   1.000
_cell.length_b   1.000
_cell.length_c   1.000
_cell.angle_alpha   90.00
_cell.angle_beta   90.00
_cell.angle_gamma   90.00
#
_symmetry.space_group_name_H-M   'P 1'
#
loop_
_entity.id
_entity.type
_entity.pdbx_description
1 polymer ?
#
loop_
_entity_poly.entity_id
_entity_poly.type
_entity_poly.pdbx_seq_one_letter_code
_entity_poly.pdbx_strand_id
1 'polypeptide(L)'
;MAAPHDALSFNHRPDGALITRPLRDAFHLPARDSSVSLARARVLDRLREWHVDEESCADVQLMMSELFTNAVRHTHSEKVSCELWVIGVRLRLEVTDEGGGAAQIRTVSAEGPQEEDSDGEGGRGLLLVSVLADDWGIRPGQPGGQGADGHAVWAELECDRTFS
;
A
#
# COMPACT_ATOMS: atom_id res chain seq x y z
N MET A 1 28.67 47.59 14.76
CA MET A 1 29.30 46.74 13.74
C MET A 1 28.36 45.56 13.50
N ALA A 2 27.71 45.56 12.34
CA ALA A 2 26.89 44.54 11.65
C ALA A 2 25.96 43.55 12.41
N ALA A 3 24.66 43.85 12.31
CA ALA A 3 23.43 43.08 12.04
C ALA A 3 23.27 41.54 12.26
N PRO A 4 22.04 41.09 12.60
CA PRO A 4 21.59 39.70 12.53
C PRO A 4 21.13 39.34 11.10
N HIS A 5 21.44 38.14 10.61
CA HIS A 5 20.97 37.69 9.29
C HIS A 5 19.72 36.81 9.44
N ASP A 6 18.60 37.45 9.15
CA ASP A 6 17.44 36.98 8.39
C ASP A 6 16.72 35.69 8.77
N ALA A 7 15.54 35.94 9.32
CA ALA A 7 14.28 35.26 9.05
C ALA A 7 14.22 34.58 7.67
N LEU A 8 14.16 33.25 7.69
CA LEU A 8 13.46 32.51 6.64
C LEU A 8 11.99 32.39 7.05
N SER A 9 11.24 33.43 6.68
CA SER A 9 9.80 33.34 6.51
C SER A 9 9.51 32.29 5.44
N PHE A 10 9.31 31.04 5.82
CA PHE A 10 8.63 30.06 4.97
C PHE A 10 7.13 30.34 5.02
N ASN A 11 6.75 31.47 4.44
CA ASN A 11 5.37 31.73 4.08
C ASN A 11 5.16 31.18 2.66
N HIS A 12 5.27 29.86 2.51
CA HIS A 12 4.67 29.17 1.37
C HIS A 12 3.37 28.57 1.88
N ARG A 13 2.33 29.42 1.87
CA ARG A 13 0.96 28.94 1.95
C ARG A 13 0.67 28.38 0.54
N PRO A 14 0.48 27.07 0.34
CA PRO A 14 -0.01 26.62 -0.94
C PRO A 14 -1.39 27.25 -1.14
N ASP A 15 -1.47 28.10 -2.15
CA ASP A 15 -2.70 28.71 -2.61
C ASP A 15 -3.72 27.61 -2.90
N GLY A 16 -4.89 27.73 -2.26
CA GLY A 16 -6.10 27.00 -2.62
C GLY A 16 -5.89 25.50 -2.88
N ALA A 17 -5.67 24.73 -1.81
CA ALA A 17 -5.93 23.29 -1.85
C ALA A 17 -7.40 23.11 -2.24
N LEU A 18 -7.63 22.96 -3.55
CA LEU A 18 -8.86 22.39 -4.07
C LEU A 18 -9.06 21.14 -3.23
N ILE A 19 -10.16 21.07 -2.48
CA ILE A 19 -10.56 19.84 -1.83
C ILE A 19 -10.88 18.89 -2.98
N THR A 20 -9.86 18.22 -3.51
CA THR A 20 -10.02 17.19 -4.52
C THR A 20 -10.75 16.08 -3.80
N ARG A 21 -12.00 15.85 -4.19
CA ARG A 21 -12.79 14.75 -3.63
C ARG A 21 -11.92 13.48 -3.69
N PRO A 22 -11.73 12.78 -2.56
CA PRO A 22 -10.86 11.61 -2.54
C PRO A 22 -11.38 10.57 -3.53
N LEU A 23 -10.49 10.07 -4.38
CA LEU A 23 -10.78 8.93 -5.23
C LEU A 23 -10.55 7.67 -4.39
N ARG A 24 -11.49 6.74 -4.44
CA ARG A 24 -11.41 5.49 -3.68
C ARG A 24 -11.99 4.35 -4.49
N ASP A 25 -11.33 3.20 -4.42
CA ASP A 25 -11.90 1.91 -4.81
C ASP A 25 -11.57 0.89 -3.72
N ALA A 26 -12.46 -0.07 -3.55
CA ALA A 26 -12.25 -1.18 -2.63
C ALA A 26 -12.86 -2.44 -3.23
N PHE A 27 -12.15 -3.54 -3.07
CA PHE A 27 -12.58 -4.83 -3.56
C PHE A 27 -11.97 -5.95 -2.73
N HIS A 28 -12.47 -7.16 -2.94
CA HIS A 28 -11.90 -8.35 -2.35
C HIS A 28 -11.84 -9.46 -3.39
N LEU A 29 -10.86 -10.34 -3.25
CA LEU A 29 -10.66 -11.49 -4.12
C LEU A 29 -10.40 -12.73 -3.27
N PRO A 30 -10.71 -13.94 -3.78
CA PRO A 30 -10.31 -15.18 -3.11
C PRO A 30 -8.79 -15.20 -2.87
N ALA A 31 -8.36 -15.68 -1.72
CA ALA A 31 -6.94 -15.83 -1.38
C ALA A 31 -6.32 -17.01 -2.15
N ARG A 32 -5.97 -16.78 -3.42
CA ARG A 32 -5.40 -17.78 -4.35
C ARG A 32 -4.36 -17.10 -5.23
N ASP A 33 -3.33 -17.84 -5.63
CA ASP A 33 -2.27 -17.31 -6.51
C ASP A 33 -2.83 -16.74 -7.83
N SER A 34 -3.88 -17.35 -8.38
CA SER A 34 -4.54 -16.85 -9.59
C SER A 34 -5.20 -15.49 -9.40
N SER A 35 -5.56 -15.10 -8.17
CA SER A 35 -6.13 -13.80 -7.86
C SER A 35 -5.09 -12.67 -7.89
N VAL A 36 -3.79 -12.96 -7.78
CA VAL A 36 -2.72 -11.92 -7.81
C VAL A 36 -2.76 -11.16 -9.13
N SER A 37 -2.82 -11.88 -10.25
CA SER A 37 -2.90 -11.26 -11.58
C SER A 37 -4.18 -10.45 -11.76
N LEU A 38 -5.29 -10.90 -11.18
CA LEU A 38 -6.57 -10.20 -11.22
C LEU A 38 -6.55 -8.93 -10.37
N ALA A 39 -5.94 -8.99 -9.17
CA ALA A 39 -5.75 -7.84 -8.30
C ALA A 39 -4.93 -6.75 -9.01
N ARG A 40 -3.80 -7.14 -9.61
CA ARG A 40 -2.94 -6.23 -10.38
C ARG A 40 -3.67 -5.58 -11.55
N ALA A 41 -4.40 -6.36 -12.35
CA ALA A 41 -5.16 -5.84 -13.47
C ALA A 41 -6.22 -4.82 -13.02
N ARG A 42 -6.98 -5.15 -11.97
CA ARG A 42 -8.02 -4.25 -11.42
C ARG A 42 -7.43 -2.94 -10.88
N VAL A 43 -6.29 -3.01 -10.21
CA VAL A 43 -5.57 -1.83 -9.74
C VAL A 43 -5.16 -0.94 -10.91
N LEU A 44 -4.51 -1.52 -11.93
CA LEU A 44 -4.08 -0.77 -13.10
C LEU A 44 -5.25 -0.09 -13.82
N ASP A 45 -6.35 -0.82 -14.04
CA ASP A 45 -7.55 -0.27 -14.67
C ASP A 45 -8.07 0.93 -13.88
N ARG A 46 -8.12 0.82 -12.55
CA ARG A 46 -8.56 1.92 -11.69
C ARG A 46 -7.63 3.13 -11.72
N LEU A 47 -6.31 2.91 -11.67
CA LEU A 47 -5.33 3.99 -11.71
C LEU A 47 -5.37 4.75 -13.04
N ARG A 48 -5.57 4.04 -14.15
CA ARG A 48 -5.78 4.64 -15.47
C ARG A 48 -7.06 5.47 -15.54
N GLU A 49 -8.17 4.98 -14.99
CA GLU A 49 -9.40 5.76 -14.88
C GLU A 49 -9.22 7.03 -14.03
N TRP A 50 -8.35 6.97 -13.02
CA TRP A 50 -8.00 8.11 -12.18
C TRP A 50 -6.94 9.03 -12.80
N HIS A 51 -6.42 8.66 -13.97
CA HIS A 51 -5.41 9.37 -14.72
C HIS A 51 -4.09 9.50 -13.96
N VAL A 52 -3.73 8.50 -13.16
CA VAL A 52 -2.43 8.43 -12.51
C VAL A 52 -1.34 8.19 -13.57
N ASP A 53 -0.19 8.82 -13.40
CA ASP A 53 0.95 8.69 -14.32
C ASP A 53 1.45 7.23 -14.44
N GLU A 54 2.13 6.92 -15.55
CA GLU A 54 2.53 5.55 -15.87
C GLU A 54 3.58 4.96 -14.92
N GLU A 55 4.45 5.80 -14.35
CA GLU A 55 5.50 5.39 -13.41
C GLU A 55 4.87 4.93 -12.10
N SER A 56 4.03 5.78 -11.50
CA SER A 56 3.22 5.43 -10.32
C SER A 56 2.35 4.19 -10.56
N CYS A 57 1.75 4.06 -11.76
CA CYS A 57 0.98 2.87 -12.11
C CYS A 57 1.81 1.59 -12.12
N ALA A 58 3.07 1.64 -12.55
CA ALA A 58 3.97 0.48 -12.55
C ALA A 58 4.35 0.07 -11.12
N ASP A 59 4.70 1.04 -10.29
CA ASP A 59 5.12 0.80 -8.90
C ASP A 59 3.98 0.23 -8.06
N VAL A 60 2.77 0.79 -8.15
CA VAL A 60 1.61 0.29 -7.41
C VAL A 60 1.21 -1.13 -7.85
N GLN A 61 1.41 -1.48 -9.12
CA GLN A 61 1.17 -2.85 -9.59
C GLN A 61 2.17 -3.86 -9.01
N LEU A 62 3.44 -3.47 -8.86
CA LEU A 62 4.44 -4.30 -8.21
C LEU A 62 4.12 -4.46 -6.72
N MET A 63 3.86 -3.36 -6.01
CA MET A 63 3.44 -3.40 -4.61
C MET A 63 2.20 -4.27 -4.40
N MET A 64 1.17 -4.14 -5.24
CA MET A 64 -0.02 -5.00 -5.18
C MET A 64 0.33 -6.48 -5.36
N SER A 65 1.24 -6.80 -6.28
CA SER A 65 1.64 -8.19 -6.52
C SER A 65 2.32 -8.79 -5.28
N GLU A 66 3.25 -8.06 -4.67
CA GLU A 66 3.96 -8.52 -3.48
C GLU A 66 3.04 -8.61 -2.26
N LEU A 67 2.26 -7.56 -1.98
CA LEU A 67 1.37 -7.53 -0.82
C LEU A 67 0.28 -8.60 -0.91
N PHE A 68 -0.34 -8.78 -2.08
CA PHE A 68 -1.36 -9.82 -2.28
C PHE A 68 -0.75 -11.22 -2.20
N THR A 69 0.44 -11.43 -2.78
CA THR A 69 1.15 -12.72 -2.68
C THR A 69 1.47 -13.05 -1.24
N ASN A 70 1.93 -12.08 -0.45
CA ASN A 70 2.20 -12.27 0.97
C ASN A 70 0.92 -12.66 1.73
N ALA A 71 -0.19 -11.99 1.47
CA ALA A 71 -1.48 -12.35 2.09
C ALA A 71 -1.91 -13.79 1.73
N VAL A 72 -1.75 -14.21 0.47
CA VAL A 72 -2.10 -15.56 0.02
C VAL A 72 -1.18 -16.63 0.62
N ARG A 73 0.13 -16.37 0.68
CA ARG A 73 1.13 -17.38 1.07
C ARG A 73 1.32 -17.52 2.58
N HIS A 74 1.09 -16.44 3.33
CA HIS A 74 1.48 -16.37 4.74
C HIS A 74 0.30 -16.28 5.72
N THR A 75 -0.93 -16.37 5.22
CA THR A 75 -2.15 -16.34 6.05
C THR A 75 -3.09 -17.49 5.69
N HIS A 76 -4.06 -17.78 6.55
CA HIS A 76 -5.13 -18.74 6.25
C HIS A 76 -6.41 -18.07 5.75
N SER A 77 -6.28 -16.90 5.12
CA SER A 77 -7.41 -16.13 4.61
C SER A 77 -8.17 -16.90 3.55
N GLU A 78 -9.50 -16.75 3.50
CA GLU A 78 -10.29 -17.19 2.35
C GLU A 78 -10.39 -16.08 1.30
N LYS A 79 -10.34 -14.82 1.75
CA LYS A 79 -10.37 -13.62 0.93
C LYS A 79 -9.31 -12.63 1.37
N VAL A 80 -8.82 -11.87 0.41
CA VAL A 80 -7.94 -10.73 0.65
C VAL A 80 -8.69 -9.48 0.20
N SER A 81 -8.75 -8.49 1.09
CA SER A 81 -9.37 -7.19 0.82
C SER A 81 -8.32 -6.20 0.36
N CYS A 82 -8.64 -5.39 -0.64
CA CYS A 82 -7.77 -4.39 -1.22
C CYS A 82 -8.49 -3.05 -1.26
N GLU A 83 -7.79 -2.01 -0.84
CA GLU A 83 -8.31 -0.64 -0.84
C GLU A 83 -7.28 0.30 -1.47
N LEU A 84 -7.75 1.19 -2.33
CA LEU A 84 -6.94 2.22 -2.97
C LEU A 84 -7.54 3.59 -2.70
N TRP A 85 -6.69 4.57 -2.44
CA TRP A 85 -7.09 5.97 -2.31
C TRP A 85 -6.12 6.87 -3.05
N VAL A 86 -6.65 7.95 -3.63
CA VAL A 86 -5.86 9.10 -4.08
C VAL A 86 -6.43 10.38 -3.49
N ILE A 87 -5.61 11.12 -2.75
CA ILE A 87 -5.96 12.39 -2.12
C ILE A 87 -4.87 13.41 -2.46
N GLY A 88 -5.21 14.43 -3.26
CA GLY A 88 -4.20 15.32 -3.83
C GLY A 88 -3.22 14.52 -4.69
N VAL A 89 -1.94 14.54 -4.31
CA VAL A 89 -0.84 13.81 -4.95
C VAL A 89 -0.49 12.51 -4.24
N ARG A 90 -1.22 12.11 -3.19
CA ARG A 90 -0.85 10.92 -2.41
C ARG A 90 -1.74 9.74 -2.77
N LEU A 91 -1.11 8.66 -3.19
CA LEU A 91 -1.74 7.37 -3.46
C LEU A 91 -1.44 6.42 -2.31
N ARG A 92 -2.49 5.79 -1.78
CA ARG A 92 -2.37 4.73 -0.77
C ARG A 92 -2.94 3.43 -1.32
N LEU A 93 -2.17 2.36 -1.16
CA LEU A 93 -2.59 0.98 -1.37
C LEU A 93 -2.64 0.28 -0.02
N GLU A 94 -3.71 -0.45 0.26
CA GLU A 94 -3.83 -1.28 1.44
C GLU A 94 -4.36 -2.66 1.08
N VAL A 95 -3.73 -3.69 1.65
CA VAL A 95 -4.11 -5.09 1.49
C VAL A 95 -4.33 -5.68 2.88
N THR A 96 -5.53 -6.18 3.13
CA THR A 96 -5.95 -6.74 4.41
C THR A 96 -6.27 -8.22 4.26
N ASP A 97 -5.60 -9.04 5.07
CA ASP A 97 -5.90 -10.47 5.21
C ASP A 97 -7.01 -10.71 6.25
N GLU A 98 -7.64 -11.88 6.22
CA GLU A 98 -8.73 -12.23 7.16
C GLU A 98 -8.21 -12.75 8.51
N GLY A 99 -6.91 -13.00 8.63
CA GLY A 99 -6.33 -13.74 9.74
C GLY A 99 -6.75 -15.20 9.75
N GLY A 100 -6.44 -15.89 10.85
CA GLY A 100 -6.85 -17.28 11.09
C GLY A 100 -5.68 -18.26 11.13
N GLY A 101 -5.74 -19.19 12.08
CA GLY A 101 -4.73 -20.23 12.35
C GLY A 101 -3.94 -19.96 13.64
N ALA A 102 -4.03 -20.88 14.61
CA ALA A 102 -3.27 -20.82 15.88
C ALA A 102 -1.74 -21.05 15.72
N ALA A 103 -1.23 -21.01 14.50
CA ALA A 103 0.20 -21.00 14.23
C ALA A 103 0.60 -19.54 14.05
N GLN A 104 1.48 -19.09 14.95
CA GLN A 104 2.24 -17.84 14.91
C GLN A 104 2.12 -17.14 13.56
N ILE A 105 1.47 -15.97 13.59
CA ILE A 105 1.69 -14.93 12.59
C ILE A 105 3.19 -14.96 12.32
N ARG A 106 3.60 -15.35 11.10
CA ARG A 106 4.95 -15.06 10.64
C ARG A 106 4.96 -13.56 10.58
N THR A 107 5.40 -12.96 11.67
CA THR A 107 5.34 -11.53 11.90
C THR A 107 6.02 -10.91 10.70
N VAL A 108 5.21 -10.40 9.79
CA VAL A 108 5.60 -9.52 8.70
C VAL A 108 6.22 -8.35 9.44
N SER A 109 7.51 -8.45 9.74
CA SER A 109 8.19 -7.51 10.63
C SER A 109 8.76 -6.43 9.76
N ALA A 110 8.45 -5.18 10.10
CA ALA A 110 9.14 -4.02 9.54
C ALA A 110 10.66 -4.05 9.83
N GLU A 111 11.12 -4.95 10.71
CA GLU A 111 12.50 -5.10 11.18
C GLU A 111 13.38 -6.02 10.29
N GLY A 112 12.89 -6.46 9.13
CA GLY A 112 13.68 -7.25 8.17
C GLY A 112 13.49 -8.77 8.32
N PRO A 113 14.21 -9.58 7.50
CA PRO A 113 13.96 -11.01 7.39
C PRO A 113 14.20 -11.73 8.72
N GLN A 114 13.20 -12.48 9.21
CA GLN A 114 13.43 -13.45 10.29
C GLN A 114 14.08 -14.71 9.71
N GLU A 115 15.02 -15.30 10.46
CA GLU A 115 15.92 -16.40 10.08
C GLU A 115 15.23 -17.70 9.61
N GLU A 116 13.89 -17.74 9.62
CA GLU A 116 13.05 -18.89 9.32
C GLU A 116 12.41 -18.81 7.92
N ASP A 117 12.70 -17.75 7.15
CA ASP A 117 12.43 -17.65 5.72
C ASP A 117 13.41 -18.53 4.94
N SER A 118 13.33 -19.85 5.12
CA SER A 118 14.22 -20.83 4.47
C SER A 118 14.12 -20.85 2.94
N ASP A 119 13.13 -20.17 2.35
CA ASP A 119 12.99 -19.95 0.90
C ASP A 119 13.47 -18.56 0.43
N GLY A 120 13.92 -17.66 1.33
CA GLY A 120 14.55 -16.38 0.98
C GLY A 120 13.69 -15.38 0.18
N GLU A 121 12.44 -15.71 -0.14
CA GLU A 121 11.53 -14.89 -0.94
C GLU A 121 10.57 -14.03 -0.10
N GLY A 122 10.16 -14.49 1.09
CA GLY A 122 9.24 -13.74 1.97
C GLY A 122 9.75 -12.34 2.35
N GLY A 123 11.05 -12.24 2.67
CA GLY A 123 11.70 -10.95 2.95
C GLY A 123 11.96 -10.05 1.73
N ARG A 124 11.90 -10.57 0.49
CA ARG A 124 12.14 -9.76 -0.72
C ARG A 124 10.93 -8.93 -1.13
N GLY A 125 9.72 -9.45 -0.92
CA GLY A 125 8.49 -8.75 -1.32
C GLY A 125 8.29 -7.45 -0.54
N LEU A 126 8.45 -7.49 0.80
CA LEU A 126 8.38 -6.27 1.62
C LEU A 126 9.57 -5.34 1.40
N LEU A 127 10.75 -5.88 1.12
CA LEU A 127 11.90 -5.06 0.72
C LEU A 127 11.57 -4.28 -0.55
N LEU A 128 10.96 -4.91 -1.56
CA LEU A 128 10.52 -4.21 -2.77
C LEU A 128 9.50 -3.11 -2.45
N VAL A 129 8.50 -3.41 -1.62
CA VAL A 129 7.52 -2.40 -1.17
C VAL A 129 8.22 -1.24 -0.46
N SER A 130 9.20 -1.51 0.41
CA SER A 130 9.94 -0.47 1.13
C SER A 130 10.83 0.41 0.25
N VAL A 131 11.19 -0.07 -0.94
CA VAL A 131 11.99 0.69 -1.92
C VAL A 131 11.10 1.54 -2.81
N LEU A 132 9.89 1.06 -3.14
CA LEU A 132 8.95 1.75 -4.03
C LEU A 132 8.05 2.75 -3.30
N ALA A 133 7.76 2.51 -2.02
CA ALA A 133 6.88 3.35 -1.23
C ALA A 133 7.66 4.48 -0.54
N ASP A 134 7.04 5.66 -0.46
CA ASP A 134 7.52 6.77 0.38
C ASP A 134 7.30 6.47 1.87
N ASP A 135 6.21 5.77 2.19
CA ASP A 135 5.89 5.28 3.53
C ASP A 135 5.10 3.99 3.45
N TRP A 136 5.30 3.09 4.40
CA TRP A 136 4.58 1.83 4.46
C TRP A 136 4.52 1.30 5.89
N GLY A 137 3.58 0.42 6.15
CA GLY A 137 3.49 -0.19 7.45
C GLY A 137 2.42 -1.25 7.56
N ILE A 138 2.23 -1.72 8.78
CA ILE A 138 1.34 -2.83 9.11
C ILE A 138 0.50 -2.41 10.29
N ARG A 139 -0.79 -2.69 10.24
CA ARG A 139 -1.72 -2.45 11.34
C ARG A 139 -2.64 -3.65 11.54
N PRO A 140 -3.07 -3.93 12.77
CA PRO A 140 -4.12 -4.94 12.99
C PRO A 140 -5.39 -4.52 12.26
N GLY A 141 -6.16 -5.52 11.82
CA GLY A 141 -7.47 -5.30 11.21
C GLY A 141 -8.43 -4.55 12.14
N GLN A 142 -9.46 -3.95 11.55
CA GLN A 142 -10.44 -3.17 12.31
C GLN A 142 -11.33 -4.11 13.15
N PRO A 143 -11.46 -3.89 14.48
CA PRO A 143 -12.34 -4.69 15.32
C PRO A 143 -13.78 -4.69 14.81
N GLY A 144 -14.38 -5.87 14.71
CA GLY A 144 -15.77 -6.04 14.27
C GLY A 144 -16.02 -5.89 12.77
N GLY A 145 -14.97 -5.69 11.96
CA GLY A 145 -15.00 -5.72 10.50
C GLY A 145 -14.58 -7.07 9.91
N GLN A 146 -14.65 -7.19 8.57
CA GLN A 146 -13.96 -8.28 7.86
C GLN A 146 -12.45 -8.12 8.07
N GLY A 147 -11.78 -9.23 8.41
CA GLY A 147 -10.35 -9.24 8.76
C GLY A 147 -10.01 -8.65 10.12
N ALA A 148 -10.96 -8.61 11.08
CA ALA A 148 -10.69 -8.16 12.44
C ALA A 148 -9.53 -8.91 13.14
N ASP A 149 -9.31 -10.17 12.78
CA ASP A 149 -8.22 -11.01 13.30
C ASP A 149 -6.98 -11.03 12.38
N GLY A 150 -7.03 -10.30 11.25
CA GLY A 150 -5.97 -10.21 10.26
C GLY A 150 -5.12 -8.96 10.39
N HIS A 151 -4.22 -8.76 9.43
CA HIS A 151 -3.37 -7.56 9.33
C HIS A 151 -3.65 -6.82 8.03
N ALA A 152 -3.58 -5.50 8.10
CA ALA A 152 -3.56 -4.63 6.95
C ALA A 152 -2.13 -4.14 6.72
N VAL A 153 -1.55 -4.53 5.58
CA VAL A 153 -0.29 -3.97 5.08
C VAL A 153 -0.63 -2.85 4.12
N TRP A 154 -0.06 -1.67 4.34
CA TRP A 154 -0.31 -0.48 3.55
C TRP A 154 0.99 0.13 3.04
N ALA A 155 0.91 0.76 1.89
CA ALA A 155 2.00 1.49 1.25
C ALA A 155 1.47 2.77 0.62
N GLU A 156 2.26 3.84 0.69
CA GLU A 156 1.97 5.16 0.14
C GLU A 156 3.09 5.60 -0.80
N LEU A 157 2.72 6.24 -1.91
CA LEU A 157 3.64 6.99 -2.75
C LEU A 157 3.00 8.28 -3.25
N GLU A 158 3.82 9.26 -3.59
CA GLU A 158 3.42 10.42 -4.38
C GLU A 158 3.16 10.01 -5.83
N CYS A 159 2.06 10.49 -6.39
CA CYS A 159 1.66 10.26 -7.76
C CYS A 159 1.21 11.56 -8.42
N ASP A 160 1.50 11.68 -9.70
CA ASP A 160 0.95 12.75 -10.54
C ASP A 160 -0.31 12.28 -11.26
N ARG A 161 -1.16 13.25 -11.61
CA ARG A 161 -2.40 12.98 -12.35
C ARG A 161 -2.44 13.77 -13.66
N THR A 162 -2.41 13.06 -14.77
CA THR A 162 -2.39 13.63 -16.12
C THR A 162 -3.82 13.80 -16.64
N PHE A 163 -4.38 14.99 -16.48
CA PHE A 163 -5.64 15.35 -17.16
C PHE A 163 -5.32 15.75 -18.60
N SER A 164 -5.48 14.82 -19.55
CA SER A 164 -5.42 15.12 -20.99
C SER A 164 -6.71 15.75 -21.50
#